data_AF-A0A939XPB4-F1
#
_entry.id   AF-A0A939XPB4-F1
#
_cell.length_a   1.000
_cell.length_b   1.000
_cell.length_c   1.000
_cell.angle_alpha   90.00
_cell.angle_beta   90.00
_cell.angle_gamma   90.00
#
_symmetry.space_group_name_H-M   'P 1'
#
loop_
_entity.id
_entity.type
_entity.pdbx_description
1 polymer ?
#
loop_
_entity_poly.entity_id
_entity_poly.type
_entity_poly.pdbx_seq_one_letter_code
_entity_poly.pdbx_strand_id
1 'polypeptide(L)' 'MNNAAGRIFYMQTFGCKVNQYETEALREAWIKGGGVETDDPAAADVILINSCA' A
#
# COMPACT_ATOMS: atom_id res chain seq x y z
N MET A 1 -19.39 -16.30 -4.20
CA MET A 1 -18.09 -16.05 -4.87
C MET A 1 -18.30 -14.80 -5.71
N ASN A 2 -18.12 -13.62 -5.12
CA ASN A 2 -18.39 -12.36 -5.83
C ASN A 2 -17.04 -11.74 -6.23
N ASN A 3 -16.84 -11.67 -7.56
CA ASN A 3 -15.74 -11.04 -8.28
C ASN A 3 -15.21 -9.77 -7.61
N ALA A 4 -13.89 -9.59 -7.59
CA ALA A 4 -13.30 -8.26 -7.62
C ALA A 4 -11.87 -8.38 -8.17
N ALA A 5 -11.52 -7.54 -9.13
CA ALA A 5 -10.12 -7.26 -9.44
C ALA A 5 -9.38 -6.91 -8.12
N GLY A 6 -8.09 -7.24 -8.04
CA GLY A 6 -7.26 -6.92 -6.90
C GLY A 6 -7.47 -5.48 -6.42
N ARG A 7 -7.63 -5.27 -5.11
CA ARG A 7 -7.92 -3.95 -4.54
C ARG A 7 -6.75 -3.01 -4.84
N ILE A 8 -7.04 -1.84 -5.42
CA ILE A 8 -6.01 -0.87 -5.81
C ILE A 8 -5.58 -0.09 -4.58
N PHE A 9 -4.28 0.00 -4.34
CA PHE A 9 -3.76 0.69 -3.17
C PHE A 9 -2.62 1.64 -3.52
N TYR A 10 -2.50 2.70 -2.73
CA TYR A 10 -1.40 3.65 -2.80
C TYR A 10 -0.70 3.73 -1.44
N MET A 11 0.63 3.82 -1.43
CA MET A 11 1.43 3.92 -0.21
C MET A 11 2.30 5.17 -0.26
N GLN A 12 2.24 5.96 0.81
CA GLN A 12 3.15 7.09 1.04
C GLN A 12 3.84 6.93 2.38
N THR A 13 5.17 6.91 2.34
CA THR A 13 6.01 6.86 3.54
C THR A 13 6.64 8.22 3.81
N PHE A 14 6.55 8.64 5.07
CA PHE A 14 7.28 9.74 5.67
C PHE A 14 8.07 9.19 6.86
N GLY A 15 9.21 9.79 7.19
CA GLY A 15 9.98 9.42 8.37
C GLY A 15 11.31 8.77 8.07
N CYS A 16 11.70 7.81 8.91
CA CYS A 16 13.04 7.26 8.94
C CYS A 16 13.17 5.93 8.18
N LYS A 17 14.35 5.31 8.28
CA LYS A 17 14.63 4.00 7.69
C LYS A 17 13.67 2.90 8.16
N VAL A 18 13.17 2.98 9.40
CA VAL A 18 12.23 1.99 9.95
C VAL A 18 10.91 2.03 9.18
N ASN A 19 10.33 3.21 8.98
CA ASN A 19 9.08 3.36 8.23
C ASN A 19 9.21 2.86 6.78
N GLN A 20 10.38 3.01 6.17
CA GLN A 20 10.66 2.48 4.83
C GLN A 20 10.62 0.95 4.81
N TYR A 21 11.29 0.28 5.76
CA TYR A 21 11.25 -1.18 5.87
C TYR A 21 9.85 -1.72 6.15
N GLU A 22 9.09 -1.07 7.04
CA GLU A 22 7.71 -1.45 7.33
C GLU A 22 6.81 -1.28 6.11
N THR A 23 6.97 -0.19 5.36
CA THR A 23 6.19 0.04 4.13
C THR A 23 6.50 -1.04 3.09
N GLU A 24 7.77 -1.41 2.91
CA GLU A 24 8.14 -2.49 1.99
C GLU A 24 7.53 -3.83 2.40
N ALA A 25 7.59 -4.18 3.68
CA ALA A 25 6.98 -5.41 4.20
C ALA A 25 5.45 -5.43 3.99
N LEU A 26 4.78 -4.28 4.15
CA LEU A 26 3.35 -4.16 3.88
C LEU A 26 3.03 -4.25 2.39
N ARG A 27 3.84 -3.63 1.52
CA ARG A 27 3.73 -3.71 0.06
C ARG A 27 3.77 -5.17 -0.39
N GLU A 28 4.79 -5.91 0.03
CA GLU A 28 4.95 -7.33 -0.31
C GLU A 28 3.72 -8.16 0.14
N ALA A 29 3.24 -7.93 1.36
CA ALA A 29 2.09 -8.63 1.91
C ALA A 29 0.80 -8.33 1.12
N TRP A 30 0.56 -7.08 0.73
CA TRP A 30 -0.63 -6.66 -0.01
C TRP A 30 -0.60 -7.17 -1.45
N ILE A 31 0.55 -7.11 -2.13
CA ILE A 31 0.74 -7.71 -3.46
C ILE A 31 0.49 -9.22 -3.39
N LYS A 32 1.05 -9.92 -2.39
CA LYS A 32 0.81 -11.36 -2.19
C LYS A 32 -0.67 -11.69 -1.92
N GLY A 33 -1.39 -10.77 -1.28
CA GLY A 33 -2.84 -10.84 -1.07
C GLY A 33 -3.68 -10.55 -2.32
N GLY A 34 -3.05 -10.24 -3.46
CA GLY A 34 -3.72 -9.90 -4.71
C GLY A 34 -4.06 -8.42 -4.86
N GLY A 35 -3.52 -7.53 -4.02
CA GLY A 35 -3.62 -6.09 -4.20
C GLY A 35 -2.78 -5.58 -5.38
N VAL A 36 -3.16 -4.42 -5.91
CA VAL A 36 -2.46 -3.76 -7.02
C VAL A 36 -1.98 -2.39 -6.56
N GLU A 37 -0.67 -2.17 -6.56
CA GLU A 37 -0.11 -0.85 -6.22
C GLU A 37 -0.33 0.14 -7.38
N THR A 38 -0.68 1.37 -7.06
CA THR A 38 -0.76 2.50 -8.00
C THR A 38 0.10 3.65 -7.49
N ASP A 39 0.55 4.50 -8.42
CA ASP A 39 1.20 5.79 -8.16
C ASP A 39 0.22 6.97 -8.15
N ASP A 40 -1.04 6.76 -8.57
CA ASP A 40 -2.11 7.75 -8.51
C ASP A 40 -2.99 7.54 -7.27
N PRO A 41 -2.88 8.38 -6.22
CA PRO A 41 -3.72 8.26 -5.03
C PRO A 41 -5.21 8.45 -5.32
N ALA A 42 -5.60 9.12 -6.41
CA ALA A 42 -7.01 9.29 -6.78
C ALA A 42 -7.64 8.00 -7.34
N ALA A 43 -6.81 7.07 -7.82
CA ALA A 43 -7.24 5.77 -8.35
C ALA A 43 -7.29 4.67 -7.27
N ALA A 44 -6.80 4.94 -6.06
CA ALA A 44 -6.68 3.95 -4.99
C ALA A 44 -7.99 3.74 -4.23
N ASP A 45 -8.35 2.48 -3.96
CA ASP A 45 -9.42 2.10 -3.04
C ASP A 45 -9.00 2.32 -1.58
N VAL A 46 -7.70 2.22 -1.31
CA VAL A 46 -7.08 2.31 0.02
C VAL A 46 -5.76 3.07 -0.08
N ILE A 47 -5.54 4.01 0.84
CA ILE A 47 -4.29 4.76 0.97
C ILE A 47 -3.65 4.42 2.33
N LEU A 48 -2.39 3.99 2.30
CA LEU A 48 -1.54 3.84 3.49
C LEU A 48 -0.61 5.05 3.60
N ILE A 49 -0.75 5.82 4.69
CA ILE A 49 0.23 6.84 5.07
C ILE A 49 1.00 6.33 6.28
N ASN A 50 2.30 6.07 6.13
CA ASN A 50 3.17 5.71 7.24
C ASN A 50 4.05 6.92 7.60
N SER A 51 3.97 7.44 8.82
CA SER A 51 4.69 8.63 9.28
C SER A 51 5.28 8.41 10.67
N CYS A 52 6.40 9.07 10.99
CA CYS A 52 6.86 9.20 12.37
C CYS A 52 5.96 10.16 13.18
N ALA A 53 6.04 10.02 14.52
CA ALA A 53 5.59 11.05 15.46
C ALA A 53 6.61 12.19 15.55
#